data_AF-A0A3M7MEC2-F1
#
_entry.id   AF-A0A3M7MEC2-F1
#
_cell.length_a   1.000
_cell.length_b   1.000
_cell.length_c   1.000
_cell.angle_alpha   90.00
_cell.angle_beta   90.00
_cell.angle_gamma   90.00
#
_symmetry.space_group_name_H-M   'P 1'
#
loop_
_entity.id
_entity.type
_entity.pdbx_description
1 polymer ?
#
loop_
_entity_poly.entity_id
_entity_poly.type
_entity_poly.pdbx_seq_one_letter_code
_entity_poly.pdbx_strand_id
1 'polypeptide(L)'
;MLRRRARSLNRNPSPLRLTRENLRCFEDSTQSPVMSIPRNPSPTRKDTAITDKKQLAGYNITVDKGVALPEALADLVKTLQRAREQEPSPHAQAIIDTRRAASVENEITARKMMEEHILFRGEGYSGGVKGLTLKDQVNLIKDYLPTPPRVTVPELWGSLARPQPDSCIGYITATEATAHAPALVMPFTREEDDMADWHWKAAISGENQVHASLQAARDGALIVTYMHQFYTLAYPNRNPTQLETCHFSLTTEGYTIILWIHWREVDPEDGEVYFRMEEVETARMGKLNDLLDMRRMLHNYLDFAFGERLRSIKEALPAFWPNRPKRRVKMTKSRSSTTTLGSELRFDLPITPSSSVGESVNRDAVPSKKMKRKLADV
;
A
#
# COMPACT_ATOMS: atom_id res chain seq x y z
N MET A 1 46.36 -41.19 -38.17
CA MET A 1 45.11 -41.63 -37.50
C MET A 1 45.21 -41.33 -36.00
N LEU A 2 44.56 -40.28 -35.52
CA LEU A 2 44.41 -40.01 -34.08
C LEU A 2 43.02 -39.40 -33.84
N ARG A 3 42.11 -40.18 -33.26
CA ARG A 3 40.79 -39.71 -32.81
C ARG A 3 40.88 -39.24 -31.37
N ARG A 4 40.80 -37.92 -31.13
CA ARG A 4 40.53 -37.36 -29.80
C ARG A 4 39.02 -37.35 -29.55
N ARG A 5 38.57 -38.11 -28.53
CA ARG A 5 37.22 -38.01 -27.96
C ARG A 5 37.19 -36.84 -26.97
N ALA A 6 36.34 -35.85 -27.21
CA ALA A 6 35.98 -34.85 -26.21
C ALA A 6 35.03 -35.47 -25.17
N ARG A 7 35.38 -35.38 -23.88
CA ARG A 7 34.48 -35.69 -22.76
C ARG A 7 33.78 -34.39 -22.35
N SER A 8 32.48 -34.32 -22.55
CA SER A 8 31.60 -33.31 -21.97
C SER A 8 31.46 -33.59 -20.45
N LEU A 9 31.91 -32.65 -19.63
CA LEU A 9 31.66 -32.61 -18.18
C LEU A 9 30.55 -31.59 -17.93
N ASN A 10 29.30 -32.02 -18.14
CA ASN A 10 28.12 -31.31 -17.66
C ASN A 10 27.68 -31.98 -16.36
N ARG A 11 28.13 -31.47 -15.21
CA ARG A 11 27.59 -31.82 -13.89
C ARG A 11 26.98 -30.55 -13.29
N ASN A 12 25.72 -30.29 -13.61
CA ASN A 12 24.89 -29.46 -12.76
C ASN A 12 24.67 -30.22 -11.44
N PRO A 13 25.02 -29.65 -10.28
CA PRO A 13 24.68 -30.27 -9.01
C PRO A 13 23.16 -30.36 -8.89
N SER A 14 22.67 -31.53 -8.48
CA SER A 14 21.24 -31.73 -8.21
C SER A 14 20.77 -30.71 -7.17
N PRO A 15 19.60 -30.07 -7.36
CA PRO A 15 19.08 -29.11 -6.38
C PRO A 15 18.95 -29.80 -5.03
N LEU A 16 19.60 -29.22 -4.02
CA LEU A 16 19.58 -29.71 -2.64
C LEU A 16 18.13 -29.76 -2.16
N ARG A 17 17.69 -30.91 -1.68
CA ARG A 17 16.37 -31.06 -1.06
C ARG A 17 16.30 -30.16 0.16
N LEU A 18 15.19 -29.42 0.30
CA LEU A 18 14.85 -28.69 1.52
C LEU A 18 14.63 -29.69 2.66
N THR A 19 15.67 -29.94 3.44
CA THR A 19 15.61 -30.68 4.72
C THR A 19 15.74 -29.70 5.87
N ARG A 20 15.32 -30.14 7.06
CA ARG A 20 15.36 -29.33 8.28
C ARG A 20 16.81 -29.02 8.70
N GLU A 21 17.77 -29.90 8.37
CA GLU A 21 19.20 -29.63 8.54
C GLU A 21 19.71 -28.51 7.61
N ASN A 22 19.27 -28.46 6.34
CA ASN A 22 19.73 -27.45 5.39
C ASN A 22 19.22 -26.04 5.73
N LEU A 23 18.06 -25.94 6.39
CA LEU A 23 17.53 -24.68 6.91
C LEU A 23 18.34 -24.16 8.11
N ARG A 24 18.78 -25.05 9.02
CA ARG A 24 19.62 -24.66 10.17
C ARG A 24 20.99 -24.14 9.75
N CYS A 25 21.64 -24.77 8.77
CA CYS A 25 22.94 -24.29 8.28
C CYS A 25 22.86 -22.90 7.64
N PHE A 26 21.70 -22.49 7.12
CA PHE A 26 21.50 -21.15 6.57
C PHE A 26 21.31 -20.12 7.69
N GLU A 27 20.55 -20.45 8.74
CA GLU A 27 20.36 -19.61 9.93
C GLU A 27 21.69 -19.37 10.68
N ASP A 28 22.51 -20.40 10.84
CA ASP A 28 23.81 -20.30 11.52
C ASP A 28 24.84 -19.47 10.72
N SER A 29 24.69 -19.40 9.39
CA SER A 29 25.56 -18.57 8.53
C SER A 29 25.29 -17.06 8.62
N THR A 30 24.20 -16.65 9.26
CA THR A 30 23.82 -15.23 9.40
C THR A 30 24.23 -14.58 10.72
N GLN A 31 24.86 -15.32 11.63
CA GLN A 31 25.44 -14.74 12.85
C GLN A 31 26.91 -14.37 12.62
N SER A 32 27.15 -13.14 12.17
CA SER A 32 28.48 -12.55 12.14
C SER A 32 28.86 -11.97 13.52
N PRO A 33 30.15 -11.98 13.91
CA PRO A 33 30.59 -11.49 15.21
C PRO A 33 30.45 -9.98 15.34
N VAL A 34 30.07 -9.53 16.54
CA VAL A 34 29.90 -8.12 16.90
C VAL A 34 31.26 -7.43 16.92
N MET A 35 31.60 -6.71 15.85
CA MET A 35 32.69 -5.73 15.86
C MET A 35 32.15 -4.35 16.23
N SER A 36 32.80 -3.69 17.18
CA SER A 36 32.52 -2.33 17.61
C SER A 36 32.81 -1.34 16.46
N ILE A 37 31.75 -0.77 15.89
CA ILE A 37 31.83 0.19 14.78
C ILE A 37 32.17 1.59 15.31
N PRO A 38 33.19 2.29 14.78
CA PRO A 38 33.45 3.69 15.09
C PRO A 38 32.31 4.58 14.58
N ARG A 39 31.88 5.55 15.40
CA ARG A 39 30.80 6.50 15.05
C ARG A 39 31.25 7.39 13.88
N ASN A 40 30.76 7.08 12.68
CA ASN A 40 30.84 8.00 11.54
C ASN A 40 29.98 9.25 11.81
N PRO A 41 30.42 10.43 11.35
CA PRO A 41 29.63 11.66 11.43
C PRO A 41 28.30 11.47 10.69
N SER A 42 27.21 12.03 11.24
CA SER A 42 25.88 11.96 10.63
C SER A 42 25.93 12.50 9.19
N PRO A 43 25.47 11.71 8.19
CA PRO A 43 25.38 12.19 6.83
C PRO A 43 24.52 13.46 6.79
N THR A 44 25.00 14.50 6.13
CA THR A 44 24.21 15.69 5.87
C THR A 44 23.02 15.31 4.99
N ARG A 45 21.77 15.56 5.44
CA ARG A 45 20.50 15.22 4.75
C ARG A 45 20.42 15.66 3.27
N LYS A 46 21.26 16.58 2.81
CA LYS A 46 21.31 17.01 1.40
C LYS A 46 22.03 16.01 0.51
N ASP A 47 23.01 15.29 1.04
CA ASP A 47 23.81 14.32 0.28
C ASP A 47 23.01 13.04 0.00
N THR A 48 22.05 12.70 0.89
CA THR A 48 21.14 11.56 0.70
C THR A 48 20.19 11.79 -0.46
N ALA A 49 19.51 12.94 -0.54
CA ALA A 49 18.55 13.21 -1.63
C ALA A 49 19.19 13.19 -3.04
N ILE A 50 20.41 13.73 -3.17
CA ILE A 50 21.15 13.70 -4.44
C ILE A 50 21.54 12.26 -4.79
N THR A 51 21.97 11.48 -3.80
CA THR A 51 22.34 10.07 -3.98
C THR A 51 21.13 9.24 -4.37
N ASP A 52 19.99 9.42 -3.69
CA ASP A 52 18.72 8.75 -3.98
C ASP A 52 18.25 9.10 -5.39
N LYS A 53 18.30 10.38 -5.79
CA LYS A 53 17.95 10.79 -7.15
C LYS A 53 18.83 10.15 -8.22
N LYS A 54 20.15 10.05 -7.96
CA LYS A 54 21.08 9.38 -8.87
C LYS A 54 20.86 7.87 -8.91
N GLN A 55 20.55 7.27 -7.77
CA GLN A 55 20.17 5.86 -7.67
C GLN A 55 18.93 5.60 -8.52
N LEU A 56 17.83 6.32 -8.29
CA LEU A 56 16.59 6.18 -9.09
C LEU A 56 16.84 6.35 -10.59
N ALA A 57 17.60 7.37 -10.99
CA ALA A 57 17.97 7.57 -12.38
C ALA A 57 18.78 6.40 -12.95
N GLY A 58 19.67 5.78 -12.16
CA GLY A 58 20.40 4.57 -12.55
C GLY A 58 19.49 3.35 -12.78
N TYR A 59 18.34 3.30 -12.11
CA TYR A 59 17.30 2.28 -12.33
C TYR A 59 16.26 2.69 -13.39
N ASN A 60 16.54 3.72 -14.20
CA ASN A 60 15.61 4.30 -15.17
C ASN A 60 14.27 4.78 -14.55
N ILE A 61 14.29 5.14 -13.26
CA ILE A 61 13.16 5.76 -12.57
C ILE A 61 13.36 7.28 -12.63
N THR A 62 12.46 7.96 -13.32
CA THR A 62 12.52 9.41 -13.52
C THR A 62 11.37 10.11 -12.81
N VAL A 63 11.68 11.28 -12.24
CA VAL A 63 10.75 12.11 -11.47
C VAL A 63 10.69 13.48 -12.12
N ASP A 64 9.48 13.86 -12.53
CA ASP A 64 9.08 15.18 -13.02
C ASP A 64 10.05 15.75 -14.05
N LYS A 65 10.14 15.07 -15.20
CA LYS A 65 11.02 15.45 -16.30
C LYS A 65 10.29 16.24 -17.38
N GLY A 66 9.00 16.51 -17.21
CA GLY A 66 8.16 17.13 -18.23
C GLY A 66 7.93 16.21 -19.42
N VAL A 67 7.99 14.89 -19.19
CA VAL A 67 7.69 13.89 -20.24
C VAL A 67 6.20 13.95 -20.53
N ALA A 68 5.85 14.05 -21.81
CA ALA A 68 4.45 14.07 -22.22
C ALA A 68 3.75 12.77 -21.80
N LEU A 69 2.55 12.89 -21.22
CA LEU A 69 1.74 11.74 -20.90
C LEU A 69 1.36 11.01 -22.19
N PRO A 70 1.44 9.67 -22.21
CA PRO A 70 0.84 8.88 -23.28
C PRO A 70 -0.65 9.21 -23.44
N GLU A 71 -1.16 9.14 -24.68
CA GLU A 71 -2.52 9.58 -25.04
C GLU A 71 -3.59 9.06 -24.09
N ALA A 72 -3.59 7.74 -23.83
CA ALA A 72 -4.57 7.12 -22.93
C ALA A 72 -4.52 7.67 -21.49
N LEU A 73 -3.32 7.99 -20.98
CA LEU A 73 -3.15 8.59 -19.66
C LEU A 73 -3.52 10.08 -19.66
N ALA A 74 -3.22 10.80 -20.73
CA ALA A 74 -3.63 12.20 -20.89
C ALA A 74 -5.17 12.32 -20.91
N ASP A 75 -5.85 11.41 -21.61
CA ASP A 75 -7.32 11.34 -21.64
C ASP A 75 -7.92 10.96 -20.28
N LEU A 76 -7.27 10.05 -19.55
CA LEU A 76 -7.64 9.76 -18.17
C LEU A 76 -7.51 11.01 -17.30
N VAL A 77 -6.36 11.70 -17.31
CA VAL A 77 -6.15 12.93 -16.53
C VAL A 77 -7.18 14.00 -16.88
N LYS A 78 -7.47 14.21 -18.17
CA LYS A 78 -8.53 15.12 -18.62
C LYS A 78 -9.91 14.73 -18.09
N THR A 79 -10.19 13.43 -18.00
CA THR A 79 -11.42 12.90 -17.40
C THR A 79 -11.44 13.15 -15.89
N LEU A 80 -10.31 12.97 -15.20
CA LEU A 80 -10.17 13.27 -13.77
C LEU A 80 -10.36 14.76 -13.45
N GLN A 81 -10.06 15.66 -14.38
CA GLN A 81 -10.24 17.10 -14.19
C GLN A 81 -11.69 17.59 -14.39
N ARG A 82 -12.58 16.75 -14.94
CA ARG A 82 -13.97 17.16 -15.25
C ARG A 82 -14.72 17.61 -14.00
N ALA A 83 -15.60 18.59 -14.20
CA ALA A 83 -16.56 19.03 -13.19
C ALA A 83 -17.43 17.84 -12.74
N ARG A 84 -17.74 17.79 -11.45
CA ARG A 84 -18.72 16.86 -10.88
C ARG A 84 -19.98 17.64 -10.55
N GLU A 85 -21.15 17.01 -10.71
CA GLU A 85 -22.44 17.57 -10.29
C GLU A 85 -22.62 17.55 -8.75
N GLN A 86 -21.78 16.79 -8.05
CA GLN A 86 -21.82 16.63 -6.60
C GLN A 86 -21.36 17.90 -5.88
N GLU A 87 -21.89 18.11 -4.67
CA GLU A 87 -21.50 19.23 -3.83
C GLU A 87 -19.99 19.22 -3.51
N PRO A 88 -19.37 20.41 -3.40
CA PRO A 88 -17.98 20.54 -2.97
C PRO A 88 -17.68 19.79 -1.67
N SER A 89 -16.55 19.08 -1.62
CA SER A 89 -16.17 18.30 -0.44
C SER A 89 -15.89 19.22 0.76
N PRO A 90 -16.53 19.00 1.94
CA PRO A 90 -16.24 19.79 3.14
C PRO A 90 -14.80 19.60 3.64
N HIS A 91 -14.14 18.52 3.22
CA HIS A 91 -12.75 18.24 3.55
C HIS A 91 -11.77 19.28 3.02
N ALA A 92 -12.09 20.00 1.94
CA ALA A 92 -11.22 21.07 1.44
C ALA A 92 -11.06 22.20 2.47
N GLN A 93 -12.14 22.60 3.14
CA GLN A 93 -12.09 23.59 4.21
C GLN A 93 -11.40 23.01 5.45
N ALA A 94 -11.69 21.76 5.80
CA ALA A 94 -11.05 21.09 6.94
C ALA A 94 -9.52 21.00 6.78
N ILE A 95 -9.00 20.80 5.57
CA ILE A 95 -7.55 20.87 5.30
C ILE A 95 -6.99 22.25 5.69
N ILE A 96 -7.63 23.34 5.29
CA ILE A 96 -7.17 24.71 5.60
C ILE A 96 -7.14 24.94 7.11
N ASP A 97 -8.23 24.56 7.78
CA ASP A 97 -8.41 24.78 9.22
C ASP A 97 -7.41 23.95 10.03
N THR A 98 -7.23 22.68 9.65
CA THR A 98 -6.33 21.73 10.33
C THR A 98 -4.85 22.03 10.04
N ARG A 99 -4.49 22.58 8.88
CA ARG A 99 -3.09 22.83 8.49
C ARG A 99 -2.32 23.65 9.51
N ARG A 100 -2.94 24.71 10.06
CA ARG A 100 -2.25 25.58 11.05
C ARG A 100 -1.92 24.80 12.32
N ALA A 101 -2.84 23.98 12.80
CA ALA A 101 -2.60 23.12 13.96
C ALA A 101 -1.56 22.03 13.63
N ALA A 102 -1.64 21.38 12.48
CA ALA A 102 -0.66 20.38 12.06
C ALA A 102 0.76 20.94 11.94
N SER A 103 0.92 22.22 11.55
CA SER A 103 2.25 22.85 11.37
C SER A 103 3.07 23.03 12.65
N VAL A 104 2.45 22.95 13.83
CA VAL A 104 3.13 23.05 15.14
C VAL A 104 3.34 21.69 15.80
N GLU A 105 2.86 20.62 15.17
CA GLU A 105 2.97 19.26 15.67
C GLU A 105 4.18 18.54 15.07
N ASN A 106 4.56 17.40 15.66
CA ASN A 106 5.55 16.53 15.05
C ASN A 106 4.99 15.85 13.79
N GLU A 107 5.87 15.36 12.91
CA GLU A 107 5.51 14.79 11.60
C GLU A 107 4.43 13.72 11.66
N ILE A 108 4.53 12.77 12.60
CA ILE A 108 3.57 11.66 12.71
C ILE A 108 2.18 12.19 13.11
N THR A 109 2.12 13.11 14.07
CA THR A 109 0.87 13.74 14.51
C THR A 109 0.29 14.61 13.40
N ALA A 110 1.11 15.47 12.79
CA ALA A 110 0.72 16.34 11.69
C ALA A 110 0.15 15.54 10.51
N ARG A 111 0.82 14.44 10.13
CA ARG A 111 0.35 13.52 9.10
C ARG A 111 -1.02 12.97 9.43
N LYS A 112 -1.21 12.38 10.62
CA LYS A 112 -2.51 11.81 11.04
C LYS A 112 -3.64 12.84 11.04
N MET A 113 -3.36 14.08 11.44
CA MET A 113 -4.33 15.17 11.41
C MET A 113 -4.75 15.52 9.97
N MET A 114 -3.80 15.57 9.04
CA MET A 114 -4.05 15.95 7.66
C MET A 114 -4.63 14.81 6.81
N GLU A 115 -4.18 13.58 7.07
CA GLU A 115 -4.53 12.37 6.32
C GLU A 115 -6.04 12.14 6.25
N GLU A 116 -6.75 12.36 7.36
CA GLU A 116 -8.22 12.24 7.44
C GLU A 116 -8.95 13.13 6.43
N HIS A 117 -8.36 14.27 6.06
CA HIS A 117 -8.99 15.23 5.17
C HIS A 117 -8.44 15.15 3.74
N ILE A 118 -7.18 14.76 3.58
CA ILE A 118 -6.53 14.63 2.27
C ILE A 118 -6.93 13.32 1.60
N LEU A 119 -6.85 12.20 2.32
CA LEU A 119 -7.11 10.86 1.79
C LEU A 119 -8.56 10.44 2.00
N PHE A 120 -9.00 9.43 1.25
CA PHE A 120 -10.28 8.78 1.51
C PHE A 120 -10.13 7.77 2.64
N ARG A 121 -11.03 7.86 3.61
CA ARG A 121 -11.16 6.81 4.62
C ARG A 121 -11.77 5.55 4.00
N GLY A 122 -11.28 4.40 4.44
CA GLY A 122 -11.88 3.12 4.13
C GLY A 122 -13.21 2.92 4.85
N GLU A 123 -14.03 1.98 4.37
CA GLU A 123 -15.39 1.70 4.86
C GLU A 123 -15.45 1.37 6.35
N GLY A 124 -14.35 0.86 6.93
CA GLY A 124 -14.25 0.58 8.37
C GLY A 124 -14.30 1.82 9.28
N TYR A 125 -14.25 3.03 8.72
CA TYR A 125 -14.36 4.29 9.46
C TYR A 125 -15.69 5.00 9.19
N SER A 126 -16.13 5.85 10.13
CA SER A 126 -17.33 6.67 9.96
C SER A 126 -17.20 7.58 8.74
N GLY A 127 -18.17 7.48 7.82
CA GLY A 127 -18.15 8.22 6.55
C GLY A 127 -17.14 7.70 5.52
N GLY A 128 -16.58 6.51 5.74
CA GLY A 128 -15.66 5.85 4.83
C GLY A 128 -16.28 5.47 3.49
N VAL A 129 -15.44 5.35 2.46
CA VAL A 129 -15.84 4.93 1.12
C VAL A 129 -16.00 3.42 1.10
N LYS A 130 -17.19 2.96 0.68
CA LYS A 130 -17.51 1.53 0.58
C LYS A 130 -16.52 0.79 -0.32
N GLY A 131 -16.09 -0.39 0.11
CA GLY A 131 -15.14 -1.24 -0.61
C GLY A 131 -13.68 -0.75 -0.57
N LEU A 132 -13.35 0.34 0.12
CA LEU A 132 -11.96 0.79 0.32
C LEU A 132 -11.43 0.48 1.71
N THR A 133 -10.14 0.17 1.79
CA THR A 133 -9.35 0.17 3.03
C THR A 133 -8.25 1.24 2.93
N LEU A 134 -7.89 1.80 4.08
CA LEU A 134 -6.71 2.62 4.26
C LEU A 134 -5.76 1.87 5.21
N LYS A 135 -4.51 1.66 4.81
CA LYS A 135 -3.50 0.94 5.59
C LYS A 135 -2.26 1.82 5.75
N ASP A 136 -1.77 1.89 6.97
CA ASP A 136 -0.57 2.67 7.28
C ASP A 136 0.70 1.84 7.06
N GLN A 137 1.74 2.49 6.53
CA GLN A 137 3.13 2.04 6.52
C GLN A 137 3.36 0.69 5.84
N VAL A 138 2.60 0.40 4.79
CA VAL A 138 2.61 -0.87 4.07
C VAL A 138 3.96 -1.10 3.40
N ASN A 139 4.70 -2.15 3.76
CA ASN A 139 5.90 -2.55 3.01
C ASN A 139 5.52 -3.37 1.79
N LEU A 140 5.91 -2.87 0.63
CA LEU A 140 5.67 -3.52 -0.65
C LEU A 140 6.59 -4.74 -0.86
N ILE A 141 6.18 -5.69 -1.69
CA ILE A 141 6.94 -6.92 -1.95
C ILE A 141 8.13 -6.58 -2.85
N LYS A 142 9.35 -6.68 -2.30
CA LYS A 142 10.60 -6.28 -2.97
C LYS A 142 10.87 -7.00 -4.30
N ASP A 143 10.25 -8.15 -4.53
CA ASP A 143 10.46 -8.96 -5.74
C ASP A 143 9.92 -8.28 -7.01
N TYR A 144 9.08 -7.24 -6.84
CA TYR A 144 8.58 -6.40 -7.92
C TYR A 144 9.35 -5.08 -8.06
N LEU A 145 10.50 -4.93 -7.40
CA LEU A 145 11.38 -3.80 -7.66
C LEU A 145 11.86 -3.84 -9.13
N PRO A 146 12.01 -2.66 -9.77
CA PRO A 146 12.63 -2.57 -11.08
C PRO A 146 13.98 -3.28 -11.15
N THR A 147 14.14 -4.14 -12.16
CA THR A 147 15.44 -4.71 -12.50
C THR A 147 16.37 -3.60 -12.98
N PRO A 148 17.63 -3.54 -12.51
CA PRO A 148 18.57 -2.55 -13.00
C PRO A 148 18.83 -2.76 -14.51
N PRO A 149 18.87 -1.68 -15.32
CA PRO A 149 19.12 -1.81 -16.76
C PRO A 149 20.53 -2.31 -17.07
N ARG A 150 21.48 -2.16 -16.12
CA ARG A 150 22.86 -2.61 -16.26
C ARG A 150 23.37 -3.23 -14.96
N VAL A 151 24.23 -4.24 -15.08
CA VAL A 151 24.85 -4.92 -13.93
C VAL A 151 25.69 -4.00 -13.04
N THR A 152 26.17 -2.89 -13.59
CA THR A 152 26.98 -1.89 -12.87
C THR A 152 26.13 -0.96 -11.99
N VAL A 153 24.81 -0.89 -12.20
CA VAL A 153 23.95 0.04 -11.45
C VAL A 153 23.91 -0.32 -9.96
N PRO A 154 23.68 -1.58 -9.55
CA PRO A 154 23.76 -1.96 -8.14
C PRO A 154 25.16 -1.81 -7.54
N GLU A 155 26.22 -1.95 -8.35
CA GLU A 155 27.61 -1.77 -7.88
C GLU A 155 27.90 -0.30 -7.56
N LEU A 156 27.38 0.63 -8.36
CA LEU A 156 27.59 2.07 -8.20
C LEU A 156 26.67 2.69 -7.14
N TRP A 157 25.41 2.25 -7.10
CA TRP A 157 24.35 2.93 -6.34
C TRP A 157 23.67 2.04 -5.29
N GLY A 158 24.02 0.76 -5.21
CA GLY A 158 23.33 -0.21 -4.35
C GLY A 158 21.97 -0.67 -4.90
N SER A 159 21.33 -1.57 -4.15
CA SER A 159 19.95 -2.01 -4.43
C SER A 159 18.94 -0.93 -4.01
N LEU A 160 17.83 -0.82 -4.75
CA LEU A 160 16.70 -0.01 -4.32
C LEU A 160 16.22 -0.48 -2.94
N ALA A 161 15.99 0.48 -2.04
CA ALA A 161 15.40 0.18 -0.74
C ALA A 161 13.97 -0.35 -0.91
N ARG A 162 13.50 -1.11 0.08
CA ARG A 162 12.14 -1.65 0.07
C ARG A 162 11.12 -0.49 0.06
N PRO A 163 10.20 -0.45 -0.92
CA PRO A 163 9.16 0.55 -0.96
C PRO A 163 8.23 0.48 0.23
N GLN A 164 7.88 1.64 0.74
CA GLN A 164 7.10 1.75 1.97
C GLN A 164 6.39 3.11 2.06
N PRO A 165 5.24 3.27 1.39
CA PRO A 165 4.42 4.45 1.53
C PRO A 165 3.91 4.61 2.96
N ASP A 166 3.71 5.86 3.36
CA ASP A 166 3.15 6.21 4.67
C ASP A 166 1.73 5.69 4.85
N SER A 167 0.91 5.78 3.80
CA SER A 167 -0.45 5.26 3.75
C SER A 167 -0.75 4.72 2.36
N CYS A 168 -1.52 3.63 2.31
CA CYS A 168 -2.03 3.03 1.08
C CYS A 168 -3.55 2.95 1.13
N ILE A 169 -4.19 3.38 0.04
CA ILE A 169 -5.59 3.09 -0.23
C ILE A 169 -5.67 1.92 -1.19
N GLY A 170 -6.49 0.93 -0.85
CA GLY A 170 -6.74 -0.23 -1.70
C GLY A 170 -8.16 -0.75 -1.54
N TYR A 171 -8.48 -1.82 -2.25
CA TYR A 171 -9.73 -2.53 -2.09
C TYR A 171 -9.75 -3.34 -0.80
N ILE A 172 -10.90 -3.39 -0.12
CA ILE A 172 -11.09 -4.26 1.05
C ILE A 172 -10.97 -5.72 0.63
N THR A 173 -10.19 -6.49 1.40
CA THR A 173 -10.11 -7.95 1.23
C THR A 173 -11.31 -8.64 1.87
N ALA A 174 -11.66 -9.85 1.43
CA ALA A 174 -12.75 -10.62 2.03
C ALA A 174 -12.47 -10.95 3.50
N THR A 175 -11.21 -11.19 3.85
CA THR A 175 -10.79 -11.40 5.25
C THR A 175 -11.06 -10.17 6.10
N GLU A 176 -10.74 -8.98 5.59
CA GLU A 176 -11.02 -7.73 6.30
C GLU A 176 -12.53 -7.47 6.38
N ALA A 177 -13.26 -7.54 5.26
CA ALA A 177 -14.69 -7.30 5.25
C ALA A 177 -15.47 -8.18 6.23
N THR A 178 -15.10 -9.46 6.35
CA THR A 178 -15.75 -10.42 7.25
C THR A 178 -15.33 -10.30 8.71
N ALA A 179 -14.25 -9.57 9.02
CA ALA A 179 -13.84 -9.30 10.39
C ALA A 179 -14.68 -8.21 11.08
N HIS A 180 -15.45 -7.43 10.32
CA HIS A 180 -16.34 -6.39 10.84
C HIS A 180 -17.77 -6.92 11.10
N ALA A 181 -18.47 -6.28 12.04
CA ALA A 181 -19.88 -6.54 12.36
C ALA A 181 -20.69 -5.23 12.32
N PRO A 182 -21.56 -5.00 11.32
CA PRO A 182 -21.84 -5.88 10.17
C PRO A 182 -20.65 -5.99 9.21
N ALA A 183 -20.65 -7.02 8.36
CA ALA A 183 -19.61 -7.20 7.34
C ALA A 183 -19.60 -6.03 6.35
N LEU A 184 -18.40 -5.61 5.93
CA LEU A 184 -18.22 -4.52 4.96
C LEU A 184 -18.49 -4.99 3.53
N VAL A 185 -18.67 -4.05 2.60
CA VAL A 185 -18.84 -4.37 1.18
C VAL A 185 -17.53 -4.92 0.61
N MET A 186 -17.60 -6.13 0.03
CA MET A 186 -16.47 -6.73 -0.67
C MET A 186 -16.51 -6.30 -2.15
N PRO A 187 -15.51 -5.55 -2.65
CA PRO A 187 -15.43 -5.22 -4.07
C PRO A 187 -15.14 -6.46 -4.92
N PHE A 188 -14.45 -7.45 -4.36
CA PHE A 188 -14.22 -8.76 -4.95
C PHE A 188 -15.16 -9.80 -4.34
N THR A 189 -15.56 -10.80 -5.13
CA THR A 189 -16.17 -12.02 -4.56
C THR A 189 -15.14 -12.75 -3.71
N ARG A 190 -15.59 -13.68 -2.85
CA ARG A 190 -14.65 -14.47 -2.03
C ARG A 190 -13.70 -15.29 -2.88
N GLU A 191 -14.18 -15.78 -4.03
CA GLU A 191 -13.39 -16.50 -5.00
C GLU A 191 -12.35 -15.61 -5.67
N GLU A 192 -12.74 -14.37 -6.01
CA GLU A 192 -11.83 -13.35 -6.55
C GLU A 192 -10.74 -12.96 -5.54
N ASP A 193 -11.12 -12.76 -4.27
CA ASP A 193 -10.18 -12.39 -3.20
C ASP A 193 -9.20 -13.53 -2.88
N ASP A 194 -9.67 -14.77 -2.85
CA ASP A 194 -8.81 -15.96 -2.70
C ASP A 194 -7.77 -16.07 -3.84
N MET A 195 -8.03 -15.49 -5.02
CA MET A 195 -7.07 -15.42 -6.13
C MET A 195 -6.11 -14.24 -6.00
N ALA A 196 -6.55 -13.17 -5.32
CA ALA A 196 -5.82 -11.92 -5.15
C ALA A 196 -5.05 -11.83 -3.82
N ASP A 197 -4.75 -12.95 -3.15
CA ASP A 197 -4.11 -13.00 -1.83
C ASP A 197 -2.70 -12.38 -1.84
N TRP A 198 -2.64 -11.05 -1.68
CA TRP A 198 -1.43 -10.23 -1.76
C TRP A 198 -1.10 -9.71 -0.36
N HIS A 199 -0.01 -10.21 0.24
CA HIS A 199 0.39 -9.86 1.62
C HIS A 199 1.36 -8.67 1.68
N TRP A 200 1.15 -7.79 2.66
CA TRP A 200 2.02 -6.64 2.96
C TRP A 200 2.26 -6.52 4.50
N LYS A 201 3.43 -6.06 4.97
CA LYS A 201 3.83 -5.91 6.41
C LYS A 201 4.46 -4.53 6.65
N ALA A 202 4.59 -3.94 7.85
CA ALA A 202 4.98 -2.50 8.05
C ALA A 202 6.20 -2.22 8.98
N ALA A 203 6.95 -1.09 8.79
CA ALA A 203 7.91 -0.48 9.76
C ALA A 203 8.38 0.98 9.45
N ILE A 204 8.12 1.97 10.33
CA ILE A 204 8.21 3.45 10.22
C ILE A 204 9.46 4.13 9.56
N SER A 205 9.25 5.24 8.80
CA SER A 205 10.18 6.38 8.66
C SER A 205 9.45 7.68 8.24
N GLY A 206 10.10 8.85 8.36
CA GLY A 206 9.58 10.19 8.05
C GLY A 206 10.62 11.11 7.37
N GLU A 207 10.22 11.86 6.35
CA GLU A 207 11.12 12.53 5.37
C GLU A 207 10.54 13.85 4.77
N ASN A 208 11.37 14.65 4.05
CA ASN A 208 10.98 15.95 3.45
C ASN A 208 10.33 15.82 2.05
N GLN A 209 9.83 16.89 1.42
CA GLN A 209 9.11 16.79 0.12
C GLN A 209 9.92 16.22 -1.05
N VAL A 210 11.22 16.54 -1.14
CA VAL A 210 12.10 15.94 -2.16
C VAL A 210 12.26 14.45 -1.89
N HIS A 211 12.43 14.06 -0.63
CA HIS A 211 12.47 12.65 -0.26
C HIS A 211 11.12 11.95 -0.49
N ALA A 212 10.00 12.62 -0.18
CA ALA A 212 8.66 12.10 -0.40
C ALA A 212 8.40 11.84 -1.89
N SER A 213 8.86 12.71 -2.79
CA SER A 213 8.73 12.47 -4.24
C SER A 213 9.65 11.34 -4.71
N LEU A 214 10.88 11.24 -4.20
CA LEU A 214 11.79 10.13 -4.52
C LEU A 214 11.27 8.78 -3.99
N GLN A 215 10.71 8.77 -2.78
CA GLN A 215 10.04 7.62 -2.19
C GLN A 215 8.82 7.22 -3.01
N ALA A 216 7.95 8.18 -3.34
CA ALA A 216 6.79 7.96 -4.19
C ALA A 216 7.17 7.40 -5.57
N ALA A 217 8.26 7.88 -6.18
CA ALA A 217 8.74 7.37 -7.47
C ALA A 217 9.17 5.90 -7.38
N ARG A 218 9.90 5.55 -6.32
CA ARG A 218 10.33 4.17 -6.07
C ARG A 218 9.13 3.25 -5.80
N ASP A 219 8.19 3.72 -4.99
CA ASP A 219 6.98 2.98 -4.63
C ASP A 219 6.07 2.78 -5.85
N GLY A 220 5.86 3.83 -6.64
CA GLY A 220 5.11 3.78 -7.90
C GLY A 220 5.76 2.87 -8.94
N ALA A 221 7.09 2.91 -9.11
CA ALA A 221 7.79 2.03 -10.03
C ALA A 221 7.61 0.53 -9.67
N LEU A 222 7.62 0.20 -8.38
CA LEU A 222 7.31 -1.16 -7.92
C LEU A 222 5.86 -1.54 -8.23
N ILE A 223 4.89 -0.69 -7.90
CA ILE A 223 3.47 -0.96 -8.13
C ILE A 223 3.19 -1.14 -9.63
N VAL A 224 3.75 -0.28 -10.48
CA VAL A 224 3.61 -0.39 -11.94
C VAL A 224 4.26 -1.68 -12.45
N THR A 225 5.44 -2.06 -11.93
CA THR A 225 6.09 -3.34 -12.27
C THR A 225 5.21 -4.53 -11.90
N TYR A 226 4.64 -4.51 -10.69
CA TYR A 226 3.70 -5.51 -10.21
C TYR A 226 2.49 -5.64 -11.15
N MET A 227 1.82 -4.53 -11.45
CA MET A 227 0.65 -4.52 -12.33
C MET A 227 1.00 -4.99 -13.74
N HIS A 228 2.16 -4.59 -14.26
CA HIS A 228 2.63 -5.06 -15.56
C HIS A 228 2.82 -6.59 -15.57
N GLN A 229 3.50 -7.16 -14.57
CA GLN A 229 3.66 -8.61 -14.47
C GLN A 229 2.31 -9.33 -14.32
N PHE A 230 1.41 -8.80 -13.49
CA PHE A 230 0.05 -9.31 -13.33
C PHE A 230 -0.68 -9.42 -14.67
N TYR A 231 -0.73 -8.33 -15.45
CA TYR A 231 -1.42 -8.34 -16.74
C TYR A 231 -0.69 -9.11 -17.83
N THR A 232 0.64 -9.14 -17.83
CA THR A 232 1.41 -9.99 -18.76
C THR A 232 1.11 -11.48 -18.53
N LEU A 233 1.01 -11.90 -17.27
CA LEU A 233 0.64 -13.27 -16.92
C LEU A 233 -0.82 -13.57 -17.26
N ALA A 234 -1.72 -12.61 -17.04
CA ALA A 234 -3.14 -12.78 -17.34
C ALA A 234 -3.43 -12.86 -18.85
N TYR A 235 -2.69 -12.10 -19.66
CA TYR A 235 -2.94 -11.93 -21.09
C TYR A 235 -1.68 -12.14 -21.93
N PRO A 236 -1.20 -13.39 -22.11
CA PRO A 236 0.08 -13.68 -22.75
C PRO A 236 0.17 -13.26 -24.23
N ASN A 237 -0.97 -13.01 -24.87
CA ASN A 237 -1.05 -12.65 -26.29
C ASN A 237 -1.09 -11.14 -26.55
N ARG A 238 -0.96 -10.30 -25.51
CA ARG A 238 -0.89 -8.85 -25.65
C ARG A 238 -0.04 -8.21 -24.56
N ASN A 239 0.42 -7.00 -24.81
CA ASN A 239 1.06 -6.20 -23.78
C ASN A 239 0.00 -5.57 -22.84
N PRO A 240 0.30 -5.42 -21.54
CA PRO A 240 -0.49 -4.58 -20.65
C PRO A 240 -0.57 -3.15 -21.19
N THR A 241 -1.74 -2.54 -21.08
CA THR A 241 -1.91 -1.13 -21.42
C THR A 241 -1.38 -0.24 -20.28
N GLN A 242 -1.11 1.02 -20.59
CA GLN A 242 -0.72 2.00 -19.56
C GLN A 242 -1.86 2.28 -18.59
N LEU A 243 -3.13 2.30 -19.03
CA LEU A 243 -4.29 2.47 -18.14
C LEU A 243 -4.43 1.33 -17.13
N GLU A 244 -4.14 0.09 -17.56
CA GLU A 244 -4.16 -1.08 -16.69
C GLU A 244 -3.06 -1.02 -15.61
N THR A 245 -1.90 -0.50 -15.98
CA THR A 245 -0.68 -0.58 -15.15
C THR A 245 -0.34 0.69 -14.40
N CYS A 246 -0.95 1.83 -14.72
CA CYS A 246 -0.63 3.10 -14.09
C CYS A 246 -0.98 3.11 -12.59
N HIS A 247 -0.30 3.99 -11.85
CA HIS A 247 -0.55 4.21 -10.44
C HIS A 247 -0.63 5.71 -10.16
N PHE A 248 -1.42 6.11 -9.17
CA PHE A 248 -1.46 7.49 -8.68
C PHE A 248 -0.97 7.52 -7.24
N SER A 249 -0.08 8.46 -6.94
CA SER A 249 0.35 8.71 -5.57
C SER A 249 0.15 10.18 -5.22
N LEU A 250 0.04 10.44 -3.92
CA LEU A 250 0.00 11.78 -3.37
C LEU A 250 1.22 11.97 -2.49
N THR A 251 1.89 13.11 -2.64
CA THR A 251 2.89 13.57 -1.68
C THR A 251 2.42 14.87 -1.06
N THR A 252 2.81 15.11 0.17
CA THR A 252 2.50 16.36 0.83
C THR A 252 3.68 16.86 1.65
N GLU A 253 3.95 18.15 1.48
CA GLU A 253 4.65 18.97 2.46
C GLU A 253 3.57 19.79 3.17
N GLY A 254 3.75 20.20 4.43
CA GLY A 254 2.70 20.89 5.22
C GLY A 254 2.06 22.17 4.62
N TYR A 255 2.41 22.55 3.39
CA TYR A 255 1.86 23.64 2.60
C TYR A 255 1.29 23.24 1.24
N THR A 256 1.68 22.09 0.67
CA THR A 256 1.32 21.66 -0.68
C THR A 256 0.94 20.19 -0.72
N ILE A 257 0.00 19.86 -1.61
CA ILE A 257 -0.34 18.49 -1.98
C ILE A 257 -0.02 18.36 -3.46
N ILE A 258 0.72 17.34 -3.83
CA ILE A 258 1.05 17.05 -5.24
C ILE A 258 0.52 15.66 -5.58
N LEU A 259 -0.30 15.60 -6.63
CA LEU A 259 -0.81 14.37 -7.23
C LEU A 259 0.12 13.98 -8.38
N TRP A 260 0.58 12.74 -8.34
CA TRP A 260 1.49 12.17 -9.33
C TRP A 260 0.84 11.02 -10.07
N ILE A 261 1.19 10.86 -11.34
CA ILE A 261 0.89 9.66 -12.12
C ILE A 261 2.18 8.92 -12.43
N HIS A 262 2.12 7.60 -12.28
CA HIS A 262 3.23 6.68 -12.51
C HIS A 262 2.88 5.73 -13.64
N TRP A 263 3.81 5.53 -14.57
CA TRP A 263 3.67 4.52 -15.61
C TRP A 263 5.02 3.95 -16.03
N ARG A 264 4.93 2.83 -16.76
CA ARG A 264 6.07 2.16 -17.38
C ARG A 264 5.96 2.36 -18.88
N GLU A 265 7.09 2.66 -19.49
CA GLU A 265 7.21 2.70 -20.95
C GLU A 265 8.47 1.97 -21.38
N VAL A 266 8.43 1.49 -22.62
CA VAL A 266 9.60 0.97 -23.31
C VAL A 266 9.99 2.04 -24.31
N ASP A 267 11.20 2.55 -24.19
CA ASP A 267 11.69 3.56 -25.11
C ASP A 267 11.88 2.93 -26.50
N PRO A 268 11.37 3.56 -27.58
CA PRO A 268 11.42 2.98 -28.91
C PRO A 268 12.81 3.01 -29.55
N GLU A 269 13.73 3.85 -29.06
CA GLU A 269 15.07 4.02 -29.61
C GLU A 269 16.05 3.00 -29.02
N ASP A 270 16.08 2.85 -27.69
CA ASP A 270 17.01 1.95 -27.00
C ASP A 270 16.38 0.61 -26.56
N GLY A 271 15.05 0.50 -26.56
CA GLY A 271 14.32 -0.68 -26.10
C GLY A 271 14.34 -0.88 -24.58
N GLU A 272 14.89 0.08 -23.83
CA GLU A 272 15.00 0.04 -22.38
C GLU A 272 13.67 0.39 -21.72
N VAL A 273 13.54 -0.10 -20.49
CA VAL A 273 12.35 0.15 -19.67
C VAL A 273 12.59 1.39 -18.83
N TYR A 274 11.67 2.35 -18.92
CA TYR A 274 11.64 3.54 -18.07
C TYR A 274 10.40 3.54 -17.18
N PHE A 275 10.59 3.99 -15.96
CA PHE A 275 9.52 4.23 -14.99
C PHE A 275 9.39 5.75 -14.82
N ARG A 276 8.24 6.27 -15.24
CA ARG A 276 7.96 7.69 -15.23
C ARG A 276 7.06 8.04 -14.05
N MET A 277 7.33 9.18 -13.46
CA MET A 277 6.48 9.83 -12.46
C MET A 277 6.41 11.31 -12.84
N GLU A 278 5.23 11.80 -13.22
CA GLU A 278 5.02 13.20 -13.61
C GLU A 278 3.90 13.83 -12.78
N GLU A 279 4.03 15.13 -12.54
CA GLU A 279 3.04 15.91 -11.82
C GLU A 279 1.74 16.00 -12.62
N VAL A 280 0.62 15.74 -11.95
CA VAL A 280 -0.73 15.87 -12.53
C VAL A 280 -1.41 17.14 -12.04
N GLU A 281 -1.33 17.39 -10.74
CA GLU A 281 -1.98 18.52 -10.10
C GLU A 281 -1.25 18.90 -8.82
N THR A 282 -1.16 20.20 -8.54
CA THR A 282 -0.59 20.72 -7.29
C THR A 282 -1.57 21.67 -6.62
N ALA A 283 -1.90 21.36 -5.37
CA ALA A 283 -2.76 22.20 -4.55
C ALA A 283 -2.00 22.86 -3.40
N ARG A 284 -2.15 24.18 -3.26
CA ARG A 284 -1.68 24.89 -2.07
C ARG A 284 -2.72 24.74 -0.96
N MET A 285 -2.31 24.18 0.19
CA MET A 285 -3.20 23.94 1.32
C MET A 285 -3.80 25.20 1.96
N GLY A 286 -3.31 26.39 1.61
CA GLY A 286 -3.88 27.66 2.05
C GLY A 286 -4.93 28.24 1.10
N LYS A 287 -5.23 27.58 -0.02
CA LYS A 287 -6.14 28.06 -1.06
C LYS A 287 -7.28 27.07 -1.23
N LEU A 288 -8.51 27.52 -0.95
CA LEU A 288 -9.68 26.66 -1.00
C LEU A 288 -9.95 26.11 -2.40
N ASN A 289 -9.83 26.93 -3.44
CA ASN A 289 -10.08 26.50 -4.82
C ASN A 289 -9.13 25.39 -5.26
N ASP A 290 -7.81 25.53 -5.01
CA ASP A 290 -6.82 24.50 -5.27
C ASP A 290 -7.20 23.15 -4.60
N LEU A 291 -7.67 23.20 -3.35
CA LEU A 291 -8.07 22.01 -2.60
C LEU A 291 -9.39 21.42 -3.10
N LEU A 292 -10.34 22.25 -3.52
CA LEU A 292 -11.58 21.80 -4.15
C LEU A 292 -11.30 21.08 -5.47
N ASP A 293 -10.39 21.60 -6.27
CA ASP A 293 -9.95 20.99 -7.53
C ASP A 293 -9.27 19.64 -7.28
N MET A 294 -8.30 19.59 -6.36
CA MET A 294 -7.64 18.35 -5.95
C MET A 294 -8.64 17.31 -5.44
N ARG A 295 -9.55 17.68 -4.53
CA ARG A 295 -10.57 16.77 -4.00
C ARG A 295 -11.50 16.27 -5.10
N ARG A 296 -11.90 17.13 -6.05
CA ARG A 296 -12.70 16.73 -7.21
C ARG A 296 -11.97 15.68 -8.05
N MET A 297 -10.70 15.90 -8.36
CA MET A 297 -9.89 14.93 -9.12
C MET A 297 -9.79 13.59 -8.40
N LEU A 298 -9.55 13.60 -7.08
CA LEU A 298 -9.49 12.38 -6.28
C LEU A 298 -10.83 11.62 -6.27
N HIS A 299 -11.96 12.33 -6.23
CA HIS A 299 -13.28 11.68 -6.35
C HIS A 299 -13.50 11.10 -7.76
N ASN A 300 -13.12 11.80 -8.83
CA ASN A 300 -13.17 11.25 -10.19
C ASN A 300 -12.27 10.01 -10.33
N TYR A 301 -11.13 9.98 -9.62
CA TYR A 301 -10.25 8.82 -9.60
C TYR A 301 -10.90 7.62 -8.92
N LEU A 302 -11.70 7.82 -7.86
CA LEU A 302 -12.46 6.73 -7.25
C LEU A 302 -13.45 6.10 -8.24
N ASP A 303 -14.14 6.91 -9.04
CA ASP A 303 -15.08 6.39 -10.04
C ASP A 303 -14.35 5.57 -11.10
N PHE A 304 -13.18 6.02 -11.56
CA PHE A 304 -12.32 5.23 -12.45
C PHE A 304 -11.85 3.93 -11.79
N ALA A 305 -11.40 4.01 -10.52
CA ALA A 305 -10.92 2.87 -9.77
C ALA A 305 -12.00 1.79 -9.64
N PHE A 306 -13.19 2.15 -9.14
CA PHE A 306 -14.31 1.22 -8.98
C PHE A 306 -15.01 0.82 -10.28
N GLY A 307 -14.86 1.61 -11.34
CA GLY A 307 -15.44 1.33 -12.65
C GLY A 307 -14.51 0.49 -13.51
N GLU A 308 -13.78 1.16 -14.42
CA GLU A 308 -12.97 0.51 -15.44
C GLU A 308 -11.82 -0.30 -14.85
N ARG A 309 -11.10 0.24 -13.86
CA ARG A 309 -9.93 -0.43 -13.30
C ARG A 309 -10.32 -1.70 -12.54
N LEU A 310 -11.32 -1.66 -11.67
CA LEU A 310 -11.78 -2.83 -10.92
C LEU A 310 -12.30 -3.92 -11.85
N ARG A 311 -13.08 -3.55 -12.88
CA ARG A 311 -13.55 -4.48 -13.90
C ARG A 311 -12.39 -5.16 -14.64
N SER A 312 -11.39 -4.38 -15.09
CA SER A 312 -10.21 -4.92 -15.77
C SER A 312 -9.42 -5.91 -14.89
N ILE A 313 -9.23 -5.60 -13.61
CA ILE A 313 -8.59 -6.51 -12.66
C ILE A 313 -9.38 -7.81 -12.54
N LYS A 314 -10.71 -7.73 -12.37
CA LYS A 314 -11.57 -8.91 -12.26
C LYS A 314 -11.54 -9.78 -13.51
N GLU A 315 -11.52 -9.17 -14.70
CA GLU A 315 -11.42 -9.88 -15.97
C GLU A 315 -10.09 -10.64 -16.12
N ALA A 316 -9.02 -10.16 -15.48
CA ALA A 316 -7.70 -10.79 -15.50
C ALA A 316 -7.56 -11.94 -14.48
N LEU A 317 -8.31 -11.93 -13.37
CA LEU A 317 -8.20 -12.93 -12.30
C LEU A 317 -8.37 -14.40 -12.75
N PRO A 318 -9.30 -14.76 -13.67
CA PRO A 318 -9.48 -16.14 -14.10
C PRO A 318 -8.21 -16.82 -14.63
N ALA A 319 -7.25 -16.06 -15.18
CA ALA A 319 -5.98 -16.61 -15.66
C ALA A 319 -5.14 -17.28 -14.56
N PHE A 320 -5.37 -16.90 -13.29
CA PHE A 320 -4.65 -17.44 -12.14
C PHE A 320 -5.33 -18.67 -11.52
N TRP A 321 -6.53 -19.02 -11.99
CA TRP A 321 -7.31 -20.16 -11.48
C TRP A 321 -6.55 -21.51 -11.49
N PRO A 322 -5.80 -21.88 -12.55
CA PRO A 322 -5.08 -23.15 -12.58
C PRO A 322 -4.01 -23.28 -11.49
N ASN A 323 -3.47 -22.14 -11.02
CA ASN A 323 -2.41 -22.09 -10.02
C ASN A 323 -2.95 -22.01 -8.58
N ARG A 324 -4.28 -22.05 -8.39
CA ARG A 324 -4.87 -22.01 -7.06
C ARG A 324 -4.31 -23.19 -6.25
N PRO A 325 -3.63 -22.93 -5.11
CA PRO A 325 -3.16 -24.01 -4.26
C PRO A 325 -4.38 -24.85 -3.89
N LYS A 326 -4.36 -26.15 -4.20
CA LYS A 326 -5.43 -27.07 -3.79
C LYS A 326 -5.56 -26.90 -2.28
N ARG A 327 -6.64 -26.25 -1.83
CA ARG A 327 -6.93 -26.08 -0.40
C ARG A 327 -6.86 -27.46 0.20
N ARG A 328 -5.79 -27.74 0.97
CA ARG A 328 -5.74 -28.95 1.77
C ARG A 328 -6.82 -28.74 2.80
N VAL A 329 -8.01 -29.28 2.52
CA VAL A 329 -9.08 -29.38 3.51
C VAL A 329 -8.43 -30.11 4.67
N LYS A 330 -8.03 -29.37 5.70
CA LYS A 330 -7.67 -29.95 6.97
C LYS A 330 -8.99 -30.53 7.46
N MET A 331 -9.21 -31.79 7.08
CA MET A 331 -10.29 -32.59 7.64
C MET A 331 -9.86 -32.77 9.09
N THR A 332 -10.25 -31.82 9.93
CA THR A 332 -10.19 -31.96 11.38
C THR A 332 -11.10 -33.13 11.64
N LYS A 333 -10.54 -34.35 11.69
CA LYS A 333 -11.22 -35.50 12.24
C LYS A 333 -11.53 -35.06 13.66
N SER A 334 -12.77 -34.62 13.87
CA SER A 334 -13.35 -34.49 15.20
C SER A 334 -13.22 -35.88 15.79
N ARG A 335 -12.17 -36.07 16.56
CA ARG A 335 -11.95 -37.27 17.33
C ARG A 335 -12.87 -37.07 18.52
N SER A 336 -14.16 -37.33 18.29
CA SER A 336 -15.16 -37.46 19.34
C SER A 336 -14.61 -38.49 20.31
N SER A 337 -13.98 -37.99 21.36
CA SER A 337 -13.54 -38.81 22.48
C SER A 337 -14.82 -39.07 23.25
N THR A 338 -15.41 -40.23 23.02
CA THR A 338 -16.38 -40.85 23.91
C THR A 338 -15.67 -41.07 25.25
N THR A 339 -15.70 -40.07 26.12
CA THR A 339 -15.55 -40.28 27.56
C THR A 339 -16.86 -40.86 28.08
N THR A 340 -16.95 -42.19 28.03
CA THR A 340 -17.75 -42.96 28.98
C THR A 340 -17.09 -42.84 30.34
N LEU A 341 -17.56 -41.92 31.17
CA LEU A 341 -17.49 -42.10 32.62
C LEU A 341 -18.58 -41.26 33.26
N GLY A 342 -19.48 -41.97 33.93
CA GLY A 342 -20.70 -41.42 34.49
C GLY A 342 -20.44 -40.35 35.52
N SER A 343 -21.31 -39.34 35.49
CA SER A 343 -21.75 -38.68 36.69
C SER A 343 -23.22 -38.37 36.49
N GLU A 344 -24.06 -39.00 37.30
CA GLU A 344 -25.43 -38.60 37.51
C GLU A 344 -25.46 -37.12 37.86
N LEU A 345 -26.12 -36.31 37.02
CA LEU A 345 -26.58 -34.99 37.41
C LEU A 345 -28.09 -34.97 37.19
N ARG A 346 -28.78 -35.09 38.32
CA ARG A 346 -30.22 -34.90 38.45
C ARG A 346 -30.59 -33.51 37.94
N PHE A 347 -31.60 -33.48 37.08
CA PHE A 347 -32.26 -32.25 36.66
C PHE A 347 -33.29 -31.87 37.73
N ASP A 348 -33.01 -30.82 38.49
CA ASP A 348 -34.03 -30.06 39.21
C ASP A 348 -34.29 -28.76 38.43
N LEU A 349 -35.44 -28.70 37.75
CA LEU A 349 -36.21 -27.47 37.56
C LEU A 349 -36.89 -27.14 38.91
N PRO A 350 -37.36 -25.90 39.22
CA PRO A 350 -37.89 -24.90 38.28
C PRO A 350 -37.67 -23.41 38.70
N ILE A 351 -38.42 -22.52 38.01
CA ILE A 351 -39.02 -21.26 38.47
C ILE A 351 -38.45 -19.98 37.82
N THR A 352 -39.22 -19.49 36.85
CA THR A 352 -39.30 -18.10 36.40
C THR A 352 -39.76 -17.17 37.54
N PRO A 353 -39.44 -15.87 37.48
CA PRO A 353 -40.55 -14.95 37.28
C PRO A 353 -40.28 -13.83 36.26
N SER A 354 -41.42 -13.39 35.74
CA SER A 354 -41.69 -12.30 34.82
C SER A 354 -41.77 -10.94 35.55
N SER A 355 -41.93 -9.87 34.76
CA SER A 355 -42.32 -8.48 35.07
C SER A 355 -41.16 -7.53 35.44
N SER A 356 -41.12 -6.25 35.06
CA SER A 356 -42.00 -5.39 34.25
C SER A 356 -41.32 -4.03 34.00
N VAL A 357 -41.75 -3.39 32.91
CA VAL A 357 -41.88 -1.95 32.61
C VAL A 357 -41.63 -0.96 33.76
N GLY A 358 -40.90 0.14 33.45
CA GLY A 358 -40.89 1.36 34.25
C GLY A 358 -40.15 2.53 33.56
N GLU A 359 -40.91 3.45 32.96
CA GLU A 359 -40.50 4.81 32.57
C GLU A 359 -40.28 5.73 33.79
N SER A 360 -39.36 6.70 33.67
CA SER A 360 -39.44 8.11 34.15
C SER A 360 -38.00 8.68 34.27
N VAL A 361 -37.61 9.69 33.48
CA VAL A 361 -37.80 11.16 33.63
C VAL A 361 -36.93 11.83 34.71
N ASN A 362 -36.05 12.74 34.22
CA ASN A 362 -35.42 13.92 34.85
C ASN A 362 -34.55 13.78 36.10
N ARG A 363 -33.30 14.28 36.03
CA ARG A 363 -32.94 15.65 36.47
C ARG A 363 -31.43 15.92 36.36
N ASP A 364 -31.16 17.19 36.12
CA ASP A 364 -29.89 17.91 36.18
C ASP A 364 -29.01 17.58 37.38
N ALA A 365 -27.69 17.54 37.17
CA ALA A 365 -26.71 18.09 38.11
C ALA A 365 -25.31 18.19 37.47
N VAL A 366 -24.94 19.41 37.10
CA VAL A 366 -23.55 19.86 36.97
C VAL A 366 -22.90 19.85 38.36
N PRO A 367 -21.61 19.48 38.47
CA PRO A 367 -20.73 20.29 39.31
C PRO A 367 -19.44 20.68 38.61
N SER A 368 -19.17 21.98 38.70
CA SER A 368 -17.93 22.65 38.39
C SER A 368 -16.80 22.21 39.31
N LYS A 369 -15.59 22.00 38.75
CA LYS A 369 -14.34 22.05 39.52
C LYS A 369 -13.33 22.97 38.84
N LYS A 370 -13.01 24.03 39.58
CA LYS A 370 -11.99 25.04 39.31
C LYS A 370 -10.57 24.48 39.47
N MET A 371 -9.69 24.99 38.59
CA MET A 371 -8.30 25.43 38.78
C MET A 371 -7.31 24.58 39.60
N LYS A 372 -6.17 24.30 38.98
CA LYS A 372 -4.85 24.81 39.44
C LYS A 372 -3.82 24.75 38.30
N ARG A 373 -3.48 25.93 37.74
CA ARG A 373 -2.24 26.16 36.98
C ARG A 373 -1.09 26.23 38.00
N LYS A 374 0.01 25.54 37.73
CA LYS A 374 1.33 25.87 38.27
C LYS A 374 2.18 26.39 37.11
N LEU A 375 2.58 27.66 37.21
CA LEU A 375 3.78 28.18 36.55
C LEU A 375 5.01 27.53 37.20
N ALA A 376 5.99 27.18 36.39
CA ALA A 376 7.38 27.04 36.83
C ALA A 376 8.24 27.75 35.77
N ASP A 377 8.92 28.80 36.22
CA ASP A 377 10.05 29.42 35.55
C ASP A 377 11.24 28.45 35.55
N VAL A 378 11.88 28.25 34.39
CA VAL A 378 13.34 28.35 34.13
C VAL A 378 13.51 28.73 32.67
#